data_AF-A0A1G1IUB0-F1
#
_entry.id   AF-A0A1G1IUB0-F1
#
_cell.length_a   1.000
_cell.length_b   1.000
_cell.length_c   1.000
_cell.angle_alpha   90.00
_cell.angle_beta   90.00
_cell.angle_gamma   90.00
#
_symmetry.space_group_name_H-M   'P 1'
#
loop_
_entity.id
_entity.type
_entity.pdbx_description
1 polymer ?
#
loop_
_entity_poly.entity_id
_entity_poly.type
_entity_poly.pdbx_seq_one_letter_code
_entity_poly.pdbx_strand_id
1 'polypeptide(L)'
;MKKTHPVETHKVKFIELSEWNNNKEIFDALNSKESQNISFNCILQKSLNPDKKWLIHFGKKKAINIQNLIKLKEIDEVKRGIATGHNEFFTLTDSEVKKFGIDNTFLKPVISKAMQCKNYDFSKDDFEKLKITNGKMFLLYCFSQPSENLRKYIEYGKSLNVNKRYLASKRNPWFSMEKRDPAPILATVFSRDNMRFIYNDAGVLNLASFHGIYPKFKDKVKIKALLAYLNSNEAKNIMFLEKRIYGGGLDKFEPKDLEEIMVIDINNLDKKIIKKLSKFFDALCIASRNNNIKGENQIKTKIDKIIKNIIDSKNITSFIN
;
A
#
# COMPACT_ATOMS: atom_id res chain seq x y z
N MET A 1 18.72 -29.52 25.58
CA MET A 1 18.16 -28.57 26.56
C MET A 1 16.67 -28.83 26.70
N LYS A 2 16.17 -29.14 27.91
CA LYS A 2 14.71 -29.18 28.17
C LYS A 2 14.20 -27.73 28.13
N LYS A 3 13.13 -27.47 27.37
CA LYS A 3 12.45 -26.17 27.41
C LYS A 3 11.82 -26.03 28.78
N THR A 4 12.41 -25.22 29.65
CA THR A 4 11.85 -24.87 30.96
C THR A 4 10.89 -23.70 30.80
N HIS A 5 9.86 -23.64 31.65
CA HIS A 5 9.03 -22.45 31.72
C HIS A 5 9.86 -21.30 32.32
N PRO A 6 9.92 -20.13 31.66
CA PRO A 6 10.63 -18.98 32.19
C PRO A 6 9.96 -18.50 33.47
N VAL A 7 10.77 -18.09 34.45
CA VAL A 7 10.27 -17.49 35.71
C VAL A 7 9.41 -16.27 35.42
N GLU A 8 8.44 -15.96 36.28
CA GLU A 8 7.47 -14.87 36.06
C GLU A 8 8.11 -13.49 35.84
N THR A 9 9.29 -13.27 36.41
CA THR A 9 10.05 -12.03 36.34
C THR A 9 10.98 -12.00 35.12
N HIS A 10 11.01 -13.04 34.30
CA HIS A 10 11.87 -13.11 33.13
C HIS A 10 11.51 -12.00 32.14
N LYS A 11 12.53 -11.23 31.75
CA LYS A 11 12.41 -10.12 30.80
C LYS A 11 13.11 -10.48 29.49
N VAL A 12 12.44 -10.21 28.39
CA VAL A 12 12.99 -10.27 27.05
C VAL A 12 13.52 -8.88 26.68
N LYS A 13 14.78 -8.82 26.22
CA LYS A 13 15.42 -7.59 25.75
C LYS A 13 15.28 -7.52 24.23
N PHE A 14 14.55 -6.52 23.76
CA PHE A 14 14.46 -6.16 22.34
C PHE A 14 15.53 -5.12 22.07
N ILE A 15 16.38 -5.34 21.05
CA ILE A 15 17.50 -4.46 20.71
C ILE A 15 17.33 -4.01 19.26
N GLU A 16 17.35 -2.71 19.02
CA GLU A 16 17.40 -2.11 17.69
C GLU A 16 18.77 -1.47 17.48
N LEU A 17 19.41 -1.83 16.35
CA LEU A 17 20.69 -1.32 15.90
C LEU A 17 20.44 -0.50 14.65
N SER A 18 20.84 0.77 14.64
CA SER A 18 20.70 1.62 13.46
C SER A 18 21.69 1.23 12.35
N GLU A 19 22.84 0.67 12.73
CA GLU A 19 23.88 0.16 11.83
C GLU A 19 24.47 -1.12 12.41
N TRP A 20 24.93 -2.02 11.55
CA TRP A 20 25.68 -3.22 11.96
C TRP A 20 27.13 -3.07 11.53
N ASN A 21 27.96 -2.56 12.42
CA ASN A 21 29.37 -2.28 12.12
C ASN A 21 30.30 -3.41 12.61
N ASN A 22 30.04 -4.00 13.78
CA ASN A 22 30.81 -5.15 14.27
C ASN A 22 30.03 -5.96 15.33
N ASN A 23 30.48 -7.19 15.62
CA ASN A 23 29.84 -8.06 16.61
C ASN A 23 30.01 -7.55 18.06
N LYS A 24 31.03 -6.73 18.34
CA LYS A 24 31.34 -6.23 19.68
C LYS A 24 30.24 -5.32 20.20
N GLU A 25 29.67 -4.47 19.34
CA GLU A 25 28.55 -3.58 19.66
C GLU A 25 27.30 -4.35 20.13
N ILE A 26 27.05 -5.55 19.61
CA ILE A 26 25.92 -6.40 20.04
C ILE A 26 26.15 -6.95 21.45
N PHE A 27 27.37 -7.43 21.72
CA PHE A 27 27.72 -7.94 23.05
C PHE A 27 27.72 -6.81 24.09
N ASP A 28 28.18 -5.63 23.70
CA ASP A 28 28.10 -4.43 24.53
C ASP A 28 26.63 -4.05 24.77
N ALA A 29 25.75 -4.10 23.76
CA ALA A 29 24.31 -3.85 23.89
C ALA A 29 23.59 -4.84 24.83
N LEU A 30 23.99 -6.10 24.84
CA LEU A 30 23.46 -7.10 25.77
C LEU A 30 23.77 -6.71 27.22
N ASN A 31 24.96 -6.13 27.45
CA ASN A 31 25.53 -5.88 28.77
C ASN A 31 25.39 -4.42 29.30
N SER A 32 25.01 -3.43 28.47
CA SER A 32 25.12 -1.99 28.82
C SER A 32 23.82 -1.16 28.68
N LYS A 33 23.91 0.12 29.09
CA LYS A 33 22.90 1.20 29.01
C LYS A 33 22.92 1.88 27.63
N GLU A 34 21.84 2.58 27.26
CA GLU A 34 21.62 3.16 25.92
C GLU A 34 22.85 3.88 25.35
N SER A 35 23.14 3.65 24.07
CA SER A 35 24.18 4.36 23.32
C SER A 35 23.57 5.02 22.08
N GLN A 36 24.36 5.83 21.37
CA GLN A 36 23.85 6.66 20.26
C GLN A 36 23.28 5.83 19.09
N ASN A 37 23.73 4.58 18.93
CA ASN A 37 23.36 3.68 17.82
C ASN A 37 22.54 2.45 18.25
N ILE A 38 22.22 2.34 19.54
CA ILE A 38 21.61 1.15 20.14
C ILE A 38 20.48 1.59 21.05
N SER A 39 19.26 1.18 20.72
CA SER A 39 18.12 1.30 21.62
C SER A 39 17.69 -0.09 22.09
N PHE A 40 17.24 -0.19 23.34
CA PHE A 40 16.69 -1.43 23.86
C PHE A 40 15.44 -1.21 24.68
N ASN A 41 14.59 -2.22 24.70
CA ASN A 41 13.36 -2.23 25.45
C ASN A 41 13.22 -3.59 26.16
N CYS A 42 12.97 -3.57 27.46
CA CYS A 42 12.86 -4.79 28.28
C CYS A 42 11.40 -5.02 28.64
N ILE A 43 10.86 -6.16 28.24
CA ILE A 43 9.45 -6.51 28.43
C ILE A 43 9.34 -7.82 29.17
N LEU A 44 8.40 -7.92 30.11
CA LEU A 44 8.12 -9.19 30.77
C LEU A 44 7.65 -10.21 29.74
N GLN A 45 8.26 -11.39 29.72
CA GLN A 45 7.91 -12.42 28.75
C GLN A 45 6.43 -12.79 28.83
N LYS A 46 5.84 -12.80 30.04
CA LYS A 46 4.42 -13.07 30.24
C LYS A 46 3.47 -12.02 29.64
N SER A 47 3.96 -10.80 29.37
CA SER A 47 3.17 -9.75 28.70
C SER A 47 3.30 -9.77 27.17
N LEU A 48 4.18 -10.61 26.62
CA LEU A 48 4.30 -10.78 25.17
C LEU A 48 3.12 -11.60 24.66
N ASN A 49 2.53 -11.14 23.57
CA ASN A 49 1.47 -11.86 22.87
C ASN A 49 2.03 -12.38 21.54
N PRO A 50 2.14 -13.72 21.35
CA PRO A 50 2.70 -14.29 20.12
C PRO A 50 1.84 -14.05 18.87
N ASP A 51 0.55 -13.73 19.04
CA ASP A 51 -0.38 -13.47 17.93
C ASP A 51 -0.33 -12.00 17.46
N LYS A 52 0.42 -11.14 18.16
CA LYS A 52 0.59 -9.72 17.80
C LYS A 52 1.95 -9.47 17.14
N LYS A 53 2.05 -8.38 16.38
CA LYS A 53 3.32 -7.92 15.81
C LYS A 53 4.25 -7.45 16.93
N TRP A 54 5.46 -8.00 16.98
CA TRP A 54 6.45 -7.65 17.99
C TRP A 54 7.29 -6.43 17.62
N LEU A 55 7.09 -5.85 16.42
CA LEU A 55 7.80 -4.64 15.99
C LEU A 55 7.60 -3.48 16.98
N ILE A 56 6.43 -3.43 17.66
CA ILE A 56 6.11 -2.45 18.72
C ILE A 56 7.09 -2.47 19.90
N HIS A 57 7.87 -3.54 20.04
CA HIS A 57 8.83 -3.73 21.10
C HIS A 57 10.23 -3.23 20.72
N PHE A 58 10.49 -2.99 19.43
CA PHE A 58 11.75 -2.45 18.93
C PHE A 58 11.67 -0.92 18.77
N GLY A 59 12.75 -0.23 19.12
CA GLY A 59 12.95 1.20 18.90
C GLY A 59 12.40 2.17 19.94
N LYS A 60 12.79 3.44 19.80
CA LYS A 60 12.33 4.55 20.65
C LYS A 60 10.83 4.76 20.44
N LYS A 61 10.02 4.44 21.46
CA LYS A 61 8.58 4.74 21.47
C LYS A 61 8.37 6.24 21.28
N LYS A 62 7.93 6.67 20.09
CA LYS A 62 7.07 7.85 20.03
C LYS A 62 5.71 7.40 20.53
N ALA A 63 5.23 8.01 21.62
CA ALA A 63 3.84 7.88 22.00
C ALA A 63 3.01 8.49 20.87
N ILE A 64 2.39 7.64 20.05
CA ILE A 64 1.50 8.08 18.99
C ILE A 64 0.11 8.12 19.61
N ASN A 65 -0.43 9.33 19.76
CA ASN A 65 -1.82 9.49 20.14
C ASN A 65 -2.70 9.00 18.97
N ILE A 66 -3.52 7.99 19.24
CA ILE A 66 -4.44 7.39 18.25
C ILE A 66 -5.90 7.53 18.67
N GLN A 67 -6.20 8.32 19.71
CA GLN A 67 -7.52 8.37 20.33
C GLN A 67 -8.63 8.85 19.38
N ASN A 68 -8.29 9.74 18.44
CA ASN A 68 -9.22 10.29 17.43
C ASN A 68 -9.05 9.64 16.04
N LEU A 69 -8.44 8.46 15.99
CA LEU A 69 -8.27 7.71 14.76
C LEU A 69 -9.15 6.46 14.79
N ILE A 70 -9.58 6.02 13.62
CA ILE A 70 -10.33 4.79 13.40
C ILE A 70 -9.52 3.85 12.53
N LYS A 71 -9.87 2.56 12.47
CA LYS A 71 -9.19 1.64 11.55
C LYS A 71 -9.64 1.91 10.12
N LEU A 72 -8.74 1.77 9.15
CA LEU A 72 -9.04 1.97 7.74
C LEU A 72 -10.25 1.13 7.28
N LYS A 73 -10.35 -0.12 7.77
CA LYS A 73 -11.48 -1.02 7.45
C LYS A 73 -12.87 -0.50 7.84
N GLU A 74 -12.94 0.48 8.75
CA GLU A 74 -14.20 1.10 9.16
C GLU A 74 -14.78 1.95 8.03
N ILE A 75 -13.94 2.59 7.22
CA ILE A 75 -14.35 3.47 6.12
C ILE A 75 -14.00 2.97 4.72
N ASP A 76 -13.18 1.92 4.61
CA ASP A 76 -12.71 1.35 3.35
C ASP A 76 -12.79 -0.19 3.35
N GLU A 77 -12.89 -0.79 2.17
CA GLU A 77 -12.60 -2.22 1.94
C GLU A 77 -11.24 -2.35 1.25
N VAL A 78 -10.37 -3.23 1.73
CA VAL A 78 -9.05 -3.46 1.12
C VAL A 78 -9.02 -4.81 0.43
N LYS A 79 -8.57 -4.84 -0.82
CA LYS A 79 -8.39 -6.08 -1.56
C LYS A 79 -7.00 -6.16 -2.17
N ARG A 80 -6.41 -7.34 -2.17
CA ARG A 80 -5.22 -7.59 -3.01
C ARG A 80 -5.53 -7.33 -4.48
N GLY A 81 -4.51 -6.92 -5.23
CA GLY A 81 -4.55 -6.86 -6.69
C GLY A 81 -4.74 -8.23 -7.33
N ILE A 82 -5.12 -8.22 -8.61
CA ILE A 82 -5.34 -9.43 -9.39
C ILE A 82 -4.00 -10.18 -9.54
N ALA A 83 -3.99 -11.45 -9.14
CA ALA A 83 -2.84 -12.32 -9.28
C ALA A 83 -2.99 -13.13 -10.57
N THR A 84 -2.30 -12.76 -11.64
CA THR A 84 -2.46 -13.47 -12.92
C THR A 84 -1.75 -14.83 -12.93
N GLY A 85 -0.65 -14.96 -12.18
CA GLY A 85 0.26 -16.11 -12.20
C GLY A 85 1.28 -16.09 -13.33
N HIS A 86 1.09 -15.22 -14.33
CA HIS A 86 2.03 -15.00 -15.43
C HIS A 86 1.73 -13.68 -16.15
N ASN A 87 2.21 -12.56 -15.58
CA ASN A 87 1.87 -11.23 -16.08
C ASN A 87 2.25 -11.03 -17.56
N GLU A 88 3.34 -11.64 -18.03
CA GLU A 88 3.81 -11.50 -19.42
C GLU A 88 2.78 -11.94 -20.46
N PHE A 89 2.04 -13.02 -20.17
CA PHE A 89 0.95 -13.50 -21.02
C PHE A 89 -0.37 -12.78 -20.74
N PHE A 90 -0.72 -12.58 -19.47
CA PHE A 90 -2.05 -12.04 -19.14
C PHE A 90 -2.16 -10.53 -19.29
N THR A 91 -1.04 -9.83 -19.42
CA THR A 91 -1.04 -8.41 -19.76
C THR A 91 -0.53 -8.19 -21.16
N LEU A 92 -1.14 -7.26 -21.88
CA LEU A 92 -0.82 -6.94 -23.26
C LEU A 92 -0.46 -5.47 -23.43
N THR A 93 0.46 -5.21 -24.35
CA THR A 93 0.71 -3.89 -24.92
C THR A 93 -0.29 -3.59 -26.04
N ASP A 94 -0.39 -2.32 -26.44
CA ASP A 94 -1.18 -1.94 -27.63
C ASP A 94 -0.71 -2.65 -28.91
N SER A 95 0.62 -2.88 -29.05
CA SER A 95 1.17 -3.58 -30.21
C SER A 95 0.82 -5.07 -30.24
N GLU A 96 0.81 -5.75 -29.09
CA GLU A 96 0.39 -7.16 -28.99
C GLU A 96 -1.10 -7.30 -29.30
N VAL A 97 -1.95 -6.40 -28.78
CA VAL A 97 -3.38 -6.39 -29.06
C VAL A 97 -3.63 -6.26 -30.57
N LYS A 98 -2.96 -5.32 -31.24
CA LYS A 98 -3.03 -5.15 -32.70
C LYS A 98 -2.51 -6.35 -33.47
N LYS A 99 -1.35 -6.89 -33.07
CA LYS A 99 -0.72 -8.05 -33.71
C LYS A 99 -1.62 -9.28 -33.73
N PHE A 100 -2.30 -9.54 -32.61
CA PHE A 100 -3.21 -10.69 -32.50
C PHE A 100 -4.65 -10.36 -32.90
N GLY A 101 -4.97 -9.09 -33.22
CA GLY A 101 -6.32 -8.67 -33.58
C GLY A 101 -7.35 -8.89 -32.46
N ILE A 102 -6.95 -8.70 -31.20
CA ILE A 102 -7.80 -8.98 -30.03
C ILE A 102 -8.80 -7.84 -29.86
N ASP A 103 -10.07 -8.21 -29.75
CA ASP A 103 -11.16 -7.24 -29.54
C ASP A 103 -11.11 -6.64 -28.12
N ASN A 104 -11.36 -5.33 -28.03
CA ASN A 104 -11.36 -4.57 -26.77
C ASN A 104 -12.37 -5.09 -25.74
N THR A 105 -13.44 -5.78 -26.16
CA THR A 105 -14.41 -6.43 -25.26
C THR A 105 -13.79 -7.51 -24.36
N PHE A 106 -12.67 -8.11 -24.77
CA PHE A 106 -11.91 -9.08 -23.99
C PHE A 106 -10.72 -8.48 -23.24
N LEU A 107 -10.63 -7.15 -23.20
CA LEU A 107 -9.52 -6.43 -22.60
C LEU A 107 -10.05 -5.45 -21.54
N LYS A 108 -9.27 -5.26 -20.48
CA LYS A 108 -9.49 -4.17 -19.53
C LYS A 108 -8.21 -3.38 -19.31
N PRO A 109 -8.29 -2.04 -19.24
CA PRO A 109 -7.17 -1.22 -18.79
C PRO A 109 -6.63 -1.69 -17.44
N VAL A 110 -5.30 -1.81 -17.33
CA VAL A 110 -4.65 -2.29 -16.11
C VAL A 110 -3.33 -1.57 -15.84
N ILE A 111 -3.04 -1.33 -14.56
CA ILE A 111 -1.70 -1.03 -14.08
C ILE A 111 -1.08 -2.30 -13.49
N SER A 112 0.03 -2.72 -14.10
CA SER A 112 0.64 -4.04 -13.86
C SER A 112 1.86 -3.98 -12.94
N LYS A 113 2.60 -2.87 -12.96
CA LYS A 113 3.87 -2.70 -12.24
C LYS A 113 3.92 -1.36 -11.51
N ALA A 114 4.52 -1.36 -10.31
CA ALA A 114 4.70 -0.14 -9.51
C ALA A 114 5.45 0.99 -10.25
N MET A 115 6.39 0.64 -11.14
CA MET A 115 7.17 1.63 -11.90
C MET A 115 6.35 2.40 -12.94
N GLN A 116 5.16 1.91 -13.33
CA GLN A 116 4.28 2.61 -14.26
C GLN A 116 3.66 3.86 -13.62
N CYS A 117 3.59 3.92 -12.29
CA CYS A 117 3.14 5.10 -11.54
C CYS A 117 4.27 5.64 -10.66
N LYS A 118 4.81 6.80 -11.03
CA LYS A 118 5.86 7.49 -10.26
C LYS A 118 5.28 8.51 -9.27
N ASN A 119 4.10 9.05 -9.57
CA ASN A 119 3.48 10.14 -8.82
C ASN A 119 2.42 9.63 -7.82
N TYR A 120 1.81 10.56 -7.08
CA TYR A 120 0.70 10.31 -6.15
C TYR A 120 -0.65 10.06 -6.84
N ASP A 121 -0.72 10.21 -8.14
CA ASP A 121 -1.89 9.94 -8.96
C ASP A 121 -1.47 9.23 -10.26
N PHE A 122 -2.34 8.33 -10.73
CA PHE A 122 -2.23 7.68 -12.02
C PHE A 122 -3.37 8.19 -12.91
N SER A 123 -3.04 9.14 -13.78
CA SER A 123 -4.00 9.84 -14.64
C SER A 123 -4.23 9.11 -15.97
N LYS A 124 -5.26 9.53 -16.71
CA LYS A 124 -5.50 9.04 -18.08
C LYS A 124 -4.30 9.31 -19.00
N ASP A 125 -3.64 10.45 -18.84
CA ASP A 125 -2.44 10.78 -19.62
C ASP A 125 -1.27 9.85 -19.31
N ASP A 126 -1.12 9.42 -18.04
CA ASP A 126 -0.11 8.43 -17.67
C ASP A 126 -0.42 7.06 -18.29
N PHE A 127 -1.71 6.69 -18.36
CA PHE A 127 -2.15 5.49 -19.04
C PHE A 127 -1.87 5.54 -20.55
N GLU A 128 -2.18 6.65 -21.23
CA GLU A 128 -1.89 6.82 -22.66
C GLU A 128 -0.38 6.82 -22.97
N LYS A 129 0.46 7.32 -22.05
CA LYS A 129 1.93 7.21 -22.19
C LYS A 129 2.42 5.76 -22.21
N LEU A 130 1.67 4.81 -21.64
CA LEU A 130 2.01 3.39 -21.75
C LEU A 130 1.94 2.92 -23.20
N LYS A 131 1.02 3.45 -24.01
CA LYS A 131 0.96 3.15 -25.44
C LYS A 131 2.21 3.61 -26.18
N ILE A 132 2.67 4.83 -25.89
CA ILE A 132 3.87 5.42 -26.50
C ILE A 132 5.12 4.61 -26.14
N THR A 133 5.23 4.18 -24.88
CA THR A 133 6.38 3.40 -24.38
C THR A 133 6.25 1.90 -24.63
N ASN A 134 5.21 1.46 -25.35
CA ASN A 134 4.85 0.05 -25.55
C ASN A 134 4.80 -0.74 -24.23
N GLY A 135 4.32 -0.11 -23.17
CA GLY A 135 4.11 -0.71 -21.86
C GLY A 135 2.87 -1.60 -21.82
N LYS A 136 2.89 -2.60 -20.93
CA LYS A 136 1.75 -3.47 -20.65
C LYS A 136 0.61 -2.62 -20.06
N MET A 137 -0.52 -2.54 -20.76
CA MET A 137 -1.61 -1.61 -20.42
C MET A 137 -2.99 -2.28 -20.43
N PHE A 138 -3.12 -3.47 -21.03
CA PHE A 138 -4.35 -4.25 -21.03
C PHE A 138 -4.18 -5.53 -20.23
N LEU A 139 -5.23 -5.95 -19.53
CA LEU A 139 -5.39 -7.27 -18.94
C LEU A 139 -6.30 -8.09 -19.85
N LEU A 140 -5.90 -9.33 -20.17
CA LEU A 140 -6.80 -10.30 -20.78
C LEU A 140 -7.96 -10.59 -19.82
N TYR A 141 -9.17 -10.25 -20.23
CA TYR A 141 -10.36 -10.19 -19.38
C TYR A 141 -11.56 -10.80 -20.12
N CYS A 142 -11.53 -12.12 -20.29
CA CYS A 142 -12.51 -12.88 -21.06
C CYS A 142 -13.48 -13.67 -20.16
N PHE A 143 -14.78 -13.33 -20.22
CA PHE A 143 -15.86 -14.01 -19.47
C PHE A 143 -16.98 -14.54 -20.37
N SER A 144 -16.82 -14.43 -21.68
CA SER A 144 -17.74 -14.89 -22.71
C SER A 144 -16.99 -15.79 -23.70
N GLN A 145 -17.68 -16.26 -24.74
CA GLN A 145 -17.06 -17.05 -25.79
C GLN A 145 -15.96 -16.24 -26.50
N PRO A 146 -14.70 -16.73 -26.54
CA PRO A 146 -13.61 -16.03 -27.21
C PRO A 146 -13.85 -15.91 -28.72
N SER A 147 -13.51 -14.76 -29.30
CA SER A 147 -13.44 -14.57 -30.76
C SER A 147 -12.35 -15.45 -31.39
N GLU A 148 -12.39 -15.64 -32.71
CA GLU A 148 -11.37 -16.42 -33.42
C GLU A 148 -9.95 -15.91 -33.17
N ASN A 149 -9.75 -14.59 -33.22
CA ASN A 149 -8.47 -13.94 -32.92
C ASN A 149 -8.01 -14.17 -31.48
N LEU A 150 -8.93 -14.08 -30.51
CA LEU A 150 -8.59 -14.37 -29.13
C LEU A 150 -8.26 -15.86 -28.93
N ARG A 151 -8.93 -16.78 -29.62
CA ARG A 151 -8.59 -18.22 -29.59
C ARG A 151 -7.16 -18.45 -30.07
N LYS A 152 -6.71 -17.78 -31.15
CA LYS A 152 -5.32 -17.85 -31.62
C LYS A 152 -4.33 -17.42 -30.53
N TYR A 153 -4.63 -16.34 -29.80
CA TYR A 153 -3.80 -15.90 -28.67
C TYR A 153 -3.81 -16.89 -27.48
N ILE A 154 -4.97 -17.48 -27.18
CA ILE A 154 -5.11 -18.51 -26.13
C ILE A 154 -4.31 -19.77 -26.49
N GLU A 155 -4.38 -20.25 -27.73
CA GLU A 155 -3.60 -21.40 -28.19
C GLU A 155 -2.09 -21.12 -28.15
N TYR A 156 -1.66 -19.90 -28.51
CA TYR A 156 -0.28 -19.45 -28.30
C TYR A 156 0.12 -19.52 -26.81
N GLY A 157 -0.76 -19.14 -25.89
CA GLY A 157 -0.53 -19.32 -24.45
C GLY A 157 -0.36 -20.79 -24.04
N LYS A 158 -1.10 -21.71 -24.66
CA LYS A 158 -0.95 -23.16 -24.40
C LYS A 158 0.37 -23.70 -24.95
N SER A 159 0.81 -23.26 -26.13
CA SER A 159 2.12 -23.69 -26.67
C SER A 159 3.29 -23.23 -25.78
N LEU A 160 3.11 -22.14 -25.03
CA LEU A 160 4.03 -21.66 -24.00
C LEU A 160 3.85 -22.33 -22.63
N ASN A 161 3.00 -23.36 -22.52
CA ASN A 161 2.63 -24.04 -21.27
C ASN A 161 2.08 -23.10 -20.18
N VAL A 162 1.50 -21.94 -20.54
CA VAL A 162 0.93 -21.00 -19.55
C VAL A 162 -0.23 -21.66 -18.79
N ASN A 163 -1.03 -22.46 -19.47
CA ASN A 163 -2.12 -23.24 -18.89
C ASN A 163 -1.67 -24.24 -17.81
N LYS A 164 -0.39 -24.65 -17.80
CA LYS A 164 0.17 -25.57 -16.80
C LYS A 164 0.71 -24.84 -15.57
N ARG A 165 0.85 -23.51 -15.60
CA ARG A 165 1.32 -22.73 -14.45
C ARG A 165 0.31 -22.79 -13.30
N TYR A 166 0.80 -22.80 -12.06
CA TYR A 166 0.03 -23.08 -10.85
C TYR A 166 -1.34 -22.37 -10.74
N LEU A 167 -1.41 -21.07 -10.99
CA LEU A 167 -2.69 -20.35 -10.91
C LEU A 167 -3.59 -20.61 -12.12
N ALA A 168 -3.02 -20.67 -13.32
CA ALA A 168 -3.77 -20.91 -14.55
C ALA A 168 -4.37 -22.33 -14.57
N SER A 169 -3.61 -23.34 -14.14
CA SER A 169 -4.07 -24.74 -14.11
C SER A 169 -5.22 -24.99 -13.13
N LYS A 170 -5.44 -24.08 -12.19
CA LYS A 170 -6.54 -24.12 -11.21
C LYS A 170 -7.80 -23.38 -11.64
N ARG A 171 -7.78 -22.70 -12.79
CA ARG A 171 -8.91 -21.91 -13.30
C ARG A 171 -9.66 -22.69 -14.37
N ASN A 172 -10.97 -22.44 -14.47
CA ASN A 172 -11.80 -22.93 -15.55
C ASN A 172 -12.60 -21.77 -16.18
N PRO A 173 -12.40 -21.43 -17.47
CA PRO A 173 -11.27 -21.88 -18.30
C PRO A 173 -9.93 -21.37 -17.72
N TRP A 174 -8.79 -22.00 -18.10
CA TRP A 174 -7.48 -21.69 -17.50
C TRP A 174 -7.04 -20.22 -17.64
N PHE A 175 -7.54 -19.54 -18.66
CA PHE A 175 -7.25 -18.13 -18.97
C PHE A 175 -8.21 -17.14 -18.31
N SER A 176 -9.17 -17.60 -17.51
CA SER A 176 -10.11 -16.71 -16.81
C SER A 176 -9.40 -15.84 -15.76
N MET A 177 -10.05 -14.75 -15.37
CA MET A 177 -9.55 -13.83 -14.34
C MET A 177 -10.58 -13.57 -13.26
N GLU A 178 -10.13 -13.07 -12.10
CA GLU A 178 -11.02 -12.56 -11.06
C GLU A 178 -11.76 -11.32 -11.59
N LYS A 179 -13.08 -11.25 -11.39
CA LYS A 179 -13.83 -10.02 -11.68
C LYS A 179 -13.56 -8.97 -10.61
N ARG A 180 -13.18 -7.76 -11.02
CA ARG A 180 -12.93 -6.62 -10.13
C ARG A 180 -13.38 -5.32 -10.77
N ASP A 181 -13.77 -4.39 -9.91
CA ASP A 181 -13.90 -2.98 -10.28
C ASP A 181 -12.55 -2.27 -10.09
N PRO A 182 -12.27 -1.19 -10.84
CA PRO A 182 -11.13 -0.34 -10.56
C PRO A 182 -11.21 0.27 -9.15
N ALA A 183 -10.18 0.06 -8.34
CA ALA A 183 -10.10 0.67 -7.01
C ALA A 183 -9.82 2.18 -7.12
N PRO A 184 -10.54 3.06 -6.40
CA PRO A 184 -10.25 4.50 -6.41
C PRO A 184 -8.87 4.86 -5.85
N ILE A 185 -8.35 4.05 -4.93
CA ILE A 185 -7.04 4.23 -4.31
C ILE A 185 -6.21 2.96 -4.52
N LEU A 186 -4.96 3.11 -4.92
CA LEU A 186 -3.98 2.02 -5.03
C LEU A 186 -2.89 2.19 -3.98
N ALA A 187 -2.58 1.13 -3.24
CA ALA A 187 -1.45 1.10 -2.32
C ALA A 187 -0.35 0.18 -2.87
N THR A 188 0.89 0.66 -2.97
CA THR A 188 2.02 -0.18 -3.43
C THR A 188 2.30 -1.31 -2.44
N VAL A 189 2.45 -2.55 -2.91
CA VAL A 189 2.67 -3.71 -2.00
C VAL A 189 4.04 -3.71 -1.35
N PHE A 190 5.06 -3.28 -2.09
CA PHE A 190 6.46 -3.25 -1.65
C PHE A 190 7.01 -1.83 -1.72
N SER A 191 7.79 -1.44 -0.72
CA SER A 191 8.47 -0.14 -0.67
C SER A 191 9.78 -0.22 0.11
N ARG A 192 10.76 0.61 -0.25
CA ARG A 192 12.02 0.74 0.50
C ARG A 192 12.06 1.92 1.47
N ASP A 193 11.31 3.00 1.18
CA ASP A 193 11.26 4.18 2.04
C ASP A 193 9.85 4.47 2.57
N ASN A 194 8.83 4.26 1.72
CA ASN A 194 7.44 4.56 2.00
C ASN A 194 6.50 3.82 1.06
N MET A 195 5.43 3.26 1.62
CA MET A 195 4.28 2.86 0.83
C MET A 195 3.64 4.10 0.21
N ARG A 196 3.34 4.02 -1.09
CA ARG A 196 2.66 5.11 -1.80
C ARG A 196 1.20 4.76 -1.94
N PHE A 197 0.35 5.74 -1.62
CA PHE A 197 -1.08 5.68 -1.91
C PHE A 197 -1.39 6.60 -3.08
N ILE A 198 -1.96 6.00 -4.11
CA ILE A 198 -2.08 6.59 -5.43
C ILE A 198 -3.55 6.78 -5.74
N TYR A 199 -3.92 7.97 -6.21
CA TYR A 199 -5.25 8.21 -6.77
C TYR A 199 -5.35 7.57 -8.15
N ASN A 200 -6.26 6.61 -8.33
CA ASN A 200 -6.49 5.94 -9.61
C ASN A 200 -7.46 6.76 -10.48
N ASP A 201 -7.04 7.93 -10.92
CA ASP A 201 -7.86 8.82 -11.76
C ASP A 201 -8.15 8.22 -13.15
N ALA A 202 -7.23 7.40 -13.66
CA ALA A 202 -7.42 6.64 -14.90
C ALA A 202 -8.52 5.57 -14.80
N GLY A 203 -8.88 5.15 -13.59
CA GLY A 203 -9.90 4.12 -13.38
C GLY A 203 -9.49 2.76 -13.95
N VAL A 204 -8.23 2.38 -13.83
CA VAL A 204 -7.71 1.09 -14.35
C VAL A 204 -7.74 -0.01 -13.28
N LEU A 205 -7.81 -1.28 -13.70
CA LEU A 205 -7.60 -2.41 -12.79
C LEU A 205 -6.15 -2.43 -12.29
N ASN A 206 -5.90 -3.11 -11.17
CA ASN A 206 -4.57 -3.26 -10.60
C ASN A 206 -4.17 -4.73 -10.40
N LEU A 207 -2.93 -5.05 -10.74
CA LEU A 207 -2.34 -6.36 -10.43
C LEU A 207 -1.69 -6.38 -9.04
N ALA A 208 -1.17 -7.54 -8.65
CA ALA A 208 -0.55 -7.80 -7.34
C ALA A 208 0.66 -6.92 -6.95
N SER A 209 1.12 -6.00 -7.82
CA SER A 209 2.04 -4.93 -7.42
C SER A 209 1.36 -3.83 -6.58
N PHE A 210 0.03 -3.82 -6.54
CA PHE A 210 -0.79 -2.91 -5.75
C PHE A 210 -1.91 -3.64 -5.02
N HIS A 211 -2.25 -3.16 -3.83
CA HIS A 211 -3.55 -3.40 -3.22
C HIS A 211 -4.53 -2.33 -3.70
N GLY A 212 -5.79 -2.72 -3.88
CA GLY A 212 -6.89 -1.79 -4.14
C GLY A 212 -7.62 -1.45 -2.85
N ILE A 213 -7.84 -0.17 -2.61
CA ILE A 213 -8.61 0.35 -1.49
C ILE A 213 -9.90 0.96 -2.06
N TYR A 214 -11.02 0.52 -1.52
CA TYR A 214 -12.38 0.86 -1.96
C TYR A 214 -13.10 1.62 -0.83
N PRO A 215 -13.08 2.96 -0.86
CA PRO A 215 -13.82 3.75 0.10
C PRO A 215 -15.32 3.43 0.07
N LYS A 216 -15.94 3.33 1.24
CA LYS A 216 -17.40 3.14 1.40
C LYS A 216 -18.20 4.40 1.01
N PHE A 217 -17.51 5.46 0.61
CA PHE A 217 -18.06 6.71 0.09
C PHE A 217 -17.54 6.98 -1.33
N LYS A 218 -18.32 7.72 -2.14
CA LYS A 218 -17.96 8.02 -3.54
C LYS A 218 -17.47 9.45 -3.78
N ASP A 219 -17.46 10.29 -2.74
CA ASP A 219 -17.08 11.70 -2.85
C ASP A 219 -15.58 11.85 -3.14
N LYS A 220 -15.25 12.38 -4.33
CA LYS A 220 -13.86 12.59 -4.77
C LYS A 220 -13.06 13.51 -3.84
N VAL A 221 -13.69 14.52 -3.25
CA VAL A 221 -13.02 15.45 -2.32
C VAL A 221 -12.65 14.70 -1.04
N LYS A 222 -13.53 13.85 -0.52
CA LYS A 222 -13.22 12.97 0.62
C LYS A 222 -12.10 11.98 0.30
N ILE A 223 -12.12 11.36 -0.90
CA ILE A 223 -11.07 10.43 -1.35
C ILE A 223 -9.71 11.12 -1.38
N LYS A 224 -9.63 12.31 -1.97
CA LYS A 224 -8.40 13.12 -2.02
C LYS A 224 -7.95 13.58 -0.63
N ALA A 225 -8.89 13.91 0.26
CA ALA A 225 -8.55 14.25 1.65
C ALA A 225 -7.96 13.04 2.41
N LEU A 226 -8.51 11.84 2.22
CA LEU A 226 -7.94 10.60 2.75
C LEU A 226 -6.53 10.35 2.19
N LEU A 227 -6.34 10.54 0.88
CA LEU A 227 -5.04 10.39 0.24
C LEU A 227 -3.99 11.41 0.73
N ALA A 228 -4.40 12.64 1.06
CA ALA A 228 -3.51 13.60 1.74
C ALA A 228 -3.03 13.05 3.09
N TYR A 229 -3.95 12.47 3.89
CA TYR A 229 -3.58 11.81 5.14
C TYR A 229 -2.64 10.64 4.89
N LEU A 230 -3.02 9.68 4.05
CA LEU A 230 -2.28 8.45 3.80
C LEU A 230 -0.85 8.68 3.28
N ASN A 231 -0.60 9.81 2.59
CA ASN A 231 0.73 10.20 2.11
C ASN A 231 1.46 11.23 2.99
N SER A 232 0.96 11.50 4.20
CA SER A 232 1.58 12.41 5.17
C SER A 232 2.68 11.72 6.00
N ASN A 233 3.54 12.50 6.67
CA ASN A 233 4.55 11.91 7.56
C ASN A 233 3.93 11.39 8.86
N GLU A 234 2.84 12.00 9.33
CA GLU A 234 2.11 11.48 10.49
C GLU A 234 1.50 10.12 10.21
N ALA A 235 0.81 9.93 9.07
CA ALA A 235 0.32 8.62 8.69
C ALA A 235 1.48 7.61 8.56
N LYS A 236 2.59 7.99 7.92
CA LYS A 236 3.79 7.14 7.86
C LYS A 236 4.23 6.66 9.25
N ASN A 237 4.31 7.56 10.23
CA ASN A 237 4.72 7.23 11.59
C ASN A 237 3.72 6.29 12.28
N ILE A 238 2.42 6.54 12.09
CA ILE A 238 1.33 5.70 12.63
C ILE A 238 1.38 4.29 12.03
N MET A 239 1.56 4.19 10.72
CA MET A 239 1.60 2.95 9.96
C MET A 239 2.83 2.10 10.22
N PHE A 240 3.90 2.69 10.77
CA PHE A 240 5.17 2.00 11.00
C PHE A 240 5.00 0.72 11.82
N LEU A 241 4.06 0.70 12.76
CA LEU A 241 3.80 -0.46 13.63
C LEU A 241 3.12 -1.63 12.90
N GLU A 242 2.46 -1.36 11.78
CA GLU A 242 1.70 -2.35 11.03
C GLU A 242 2.47 -2.96 9.85
N LYS A 243 3.68 -2.46 9.54
CA LYS A 243 4.45 -2.97 8.41
C LYS A 243 5.12 -4.32 8.71
N ARG A 244 5.38 -5.09 7.66
CA ARG A 244 6.29 -6.23 7.70
C ARG A 244 7.62 -5.82 7.08
N ILE A 245 8.72 -6.03 7.79
CA ILE A 245 10.06 -5.72 7.30
C ILE A 245 10.68 -7.02 6.76
N TYR A 246 11.03 -7.04 5.48
CA TYR A 246 11.79 -8.10 4.83
C TYR A 246 13.28 -7.73 4.75
N GLY A 247 14.12 -8.71 4.42
CA GLY A 247 15.57 -8.51 4.27
C GLY A 247 15.90 -7.34 3.33
N GLY A 248 16.91 -6.56 3.71
CA GLY A 248 17.35 -5.38 2.96
C GLY A 248 16.45 -4.14 3.11
N GLY A 249 15.66 -4.05 4.17
CA GLY A 249 14.80 -2.89 4.44
C GLY A 249 13.56 -2.81 3.54
N LEU A 250 13.16 -3.93 2.93
CA LEU A 250 12.00 -3.98 2.06
C LEU A 250 10.73 -4.10 2.91
N ASP A 251 9.98 -3.01 3.01
CA ASP A 251 8.69 -3.01 3.68
C ASP A 251 7.63 -3.64 2.78
N LYS A 252 6.74 -4.43 3.40
CA LYS A 252 5.58 -5.01 2.78
C LYS A 252 4.36 -4.84 3.67
N PHE A 253 3.23 -4.52 3.04
CA PHE A 253 1.91 -4.59 3.67
C PHE A 253 1.08 -5.65 2.96
N GLU A 254 0.43 -6.52 3.71
CA GLU A 254 -0.67 -7.35 3.21
C GLU A 254 -2.01 -6.60 3.36
N PRO A 255 -3.09 -7.02 2.69
CA PRO A 255 -4.39 -6.36 2.81
C PRO A 255 -4.88 -6.22 4.26
N LYS A 256 -4.72 -7.27 5.08
CA LYS A 256 -5.07 -7.23 6.51
C LYS A 256 -4.21 -6.25 7.31
N ASP A 257 -2.96 -6.04 6.91
CA ASP A 257 -2.12 -5.04 7.57
C ASP A 257 -2.64 -3.64 7.26
N LEU A 258 -3.07 -3.38 6.02
CA LEU A 258 -3.70 -2.11 5.62
C LEU A 258 -5.02 -1.85 6.35
N GLU A 259 -5.86 -2.87 6.50
CA GLU A 259 -7.16 -2.78 7.19
C GLU A 259 -7.05 -2.28 8.65
N GLU A 260 -5.94 -2.62 9.32
CA GLU A 260 -5.69 -2.28 10.73
C GLU A 260 -5.00 -0.92 10.91
N ILE A 261 -4.62 -0.24 9.84
CA ILE A 261 -3.98 1.07 9.91
C ILE A 261 -4.95 2.10 10.49
N MET A 262 -4.47 2.88 11.46
CA MET A 262 -5.23 3.98 12.04
C MET A 262 -5.26 5.17 11.07
N VAL A 263 -6.45 5.70 10.80
CA VAL A 263 -6.73 6.80 9.89
C VAL A 263 -7.66 7.83 10.51
N ILE A 264 -7.61 9.06 10.01
CA ILE A 264 -8.60 10.08 10.38
C ILE A 264 -9.99 9.66 9.89
N ASP A 265 -11.02 9.89 10.70
CA ASP A 265 -12.39 9.63 10.30
C ASP A 265 -12.91 10.71 9.34
N ILE A 266 -12.64 10.52 8.05
CA ILE A 266 -13.04 11.43 6.97
C ILE A 266 -14.55 11.70 6.94
N ASN A 267 -15.39 10.80 7.49
CA ASN A 267 -16.84 11.00 7.48
C ASN A 267 -17.30 11.99 8.55
N ASN A 268 -16.56 12.11 9.65
CA ASN A 268 -16.89 12.96 10.78
C ASN A 268 -16.04 14.25 10.86
N LEU A 269 -15.26 14.57 9.82
CA LEU A 269 -14.48 15.81 9.75
C LEU A 269 -15.27 17.00 9.17
N ASP A 270 -14.93 18.21 9.64
CA ASP A 270 -15.45 19.46 9.10
C ASP A 270 -15.19 19.58 7.58
N LYS A 271 -16.22 20.00 6.83
CA LYS A 271 -16.17 20.11 5.36
C LYS A 271 -15.06 21.05 4.87
N LYS A 272 -14.71 22.12 5.61
CA LYS A 272 -13.60 23.03 5.28
C LYS A 272 -12.26 22.32 5.42
N ILE A 273 -12.09 21.48 6.44
CA ILE A 273 -10.88 20.66 6.62
C ILE A 273 -10.75 19.65 5.47
N ILE A 274 -11.82 18.93 5.14
CA ILE A 274 -11.85 17.98 4.01
C ILE A 274 -11.46 18.67 2.70
N LYS A 275 -12.07 19.83 2.38
CA LYS A 275 -11.72 20.61 1.19
C LYS A 275 -10.26 21.06 1.19
N LYS A 276 -9.73 21.46 2.35
CA LYS A 276 -8.34 21.91 2.50
C LYS A 276 -7.35 20.77 2.28
N LEU A 277 -7.59 19.60 2.88
CA LEU A 277 -6.78 18.39 2.67
C LEU A 277 -6.82 17.93 1.21
N SER A 278 -8.00 17.92 0.59
CA SER A 278 -8.14 17.62 -0.85
C SER A 278 -7.29 18.55 -1.72
N LYS A 279 -7.30 19.85 -1.46
CA LYS A 279 -6.46 20.82 -2.20
C LYS A 279 -4.97 20.59 -1.98
N PHE A 280 -4.56 20.20 -0.77
CA PHE A 280 -3.16 19.86 -0.51
C PHE A 280 -2.75 18.56 -1.21
N PHE A 281 -3.64 17.58 -1.34
CA PHE A 281 -3.38 16.40 -2.15
C PHE A 281 -3.17 16.77 -3.63
N ASP A 282 -4.03 17.61 -4.20
CA ASP A 282 -3.86 18.09 -5.58
C ASP A 282 -2.51 18.81 -5.77
N ALA A 283 -2.14 19.67 -4.81
CA ALA A 283 -0.82 20.32 -4.82
C ALA A 283 0.33 19.31 -4.71
N LEU A 284 0.17 18.24 -3.94
CA LEU A 284 1.16 17.18 -3.78
C LEU A 284 1.36 16.41 -5.10
N CYS A 285 0.29 16.09 -5.81
CA CYS A 285 0.33 15.52 -7.16
C CYS A 285 1.11 16.43 -8.12
N ILE A 286 0.81 17.73 -8.15
CA ILE A 286 1.50 18.71 -9.01
C ILE A 286 2.99 18.79 -8.67
N ALA A 287 3.33 18.89 -7.38
CA ALA A 287 4.72 18.96 -6.95
C ALA A 287 5.51 17.70 -7.35
N SER A 288 4.91 16.52 -7.16
CA SER A 288 5.50 15.23 -7.54
C SER A 288 5.72 15.10 -9.04
N ARG A 289 4.73 15.48 -9.85
CA ARG A 289 4.84 15.48 -11.33
C ARG A 289 5.95 16.40 -11.84
N ASN A 290 6.24 17.49 -11.13
CA ASN A 290 7.30 18.44 -11.45
C ASN A 290 8.66 18.09 -10.80
N ASN A 291 8.79 16.92 -10.17
CA ASN A 291 9.97 16.51 -9.38
C ASN A 291 10.38 17.55 -8.32
N ASN A 292 9.42 18.30 -7.78
CA ASN A 292 9.65 19.36 -6.81
C ASN A 292 9.63 18.80 -5.37
N ILE A 293 10.71 18.11 -5.00
CA ILE A 293 10.87 17.46 -3.68
C ILE A 293 10.71 18.47 -2.53
N LYS A 294 11.25 19.70 -2.67
CA LYS A 294 11.12 20.75 -1.65
C LYS A 294 9.65 21.17 -1.49
N GLY A 295 8.92 21.32 -2.58
CA GLY A 295 7.49 21.61 -2.59
C GLY A 295 6.66 20.49 -1.95
N GLU A 296 6.95 19.23 -2.28
CA GLU A 296 6.30 18.08 -1.64
C GLU A 296 6.47 18.09 -0.12
N ASN A 297 7.70 18.33 0.35
CA ASN A 297 7.99 18.39 1.79
C ASN A 297 7.23 19.53 2.48
N GLN A 298 7.19 20.72 1.87
CA GLN A 298 6.42 21.85 2.41
C GLN A 298 4.91 21.57 2.47
N ILE A 299 4.37 20.89 1.46
CA ILE A 299 2.96 20.50 1.43
C ILE A 299 2.67 19.45 2.51
N LYS A 300 3.52 18.42 2.65
CA LYS A 300 3.41 17.41 3.72
C LYS A 300 3.46 18.05 5.10
N THR A 301 4.36 19.00 5.36
CA THR A 301 4.38 19.73 6.64
C THR A 301 3.07 20.45 6.95
N LYS A 302 2.42 21.05 5.93
CA LYS A 302 1.11 21.70 6.09
C LYS A 302 -0.01 20.69 6.37
N ILE A 303 0.02 19.54 5.71
CA ILE A 303 -0.89 18.41 5.95
C ILE A 303 -0.68 17.88 7.39
N ASP A 304 0.55 17.60 7.79
CA ASP A 304 0.92 17.08 9.10
C ASP A 304 0.45 18.00 10.23
N LYS A 305 0.54 19.34 10.06
CA LYS A 305 0.01 20.30 11.03
C LYS A 305 -1.50 20.18 11.22
N ILE A 306 -2.26 19.94 10.15
CA ILE A 306 -3.72 19.73 10.23
C ILE A 306 -4.00 18.40 10.95
N ILE A 307 -3.30 17.34 10.57
CA ILE A 307 -3.50 15.99 11.14
C ILE A 307 -3.20 15.98 12.64
N LYS A 308 -2.10 16.61 13.07
CA LYS A 308 -1.78 16.76 14.50
C LYS A 308 -2.89 17.45 15.27
N ASN A 309 -3.40 18.57 14.75
CA ASN A 309 -4.50 19.26 15.40
C ASN A 309 -5.76 18.39 15.54
N ILE A 310 -6.06 17.54 14.54
CA ILE A 310 -7.18 16.57 14.61
C ILE A 310 -6.90 15.52 15.70
N ILE A 311 -5.70 14.92 15.66
CA ILE A 311 -5.29 13.87 16.61
C ILE A 311 -5.27 14.38 18.06
N ASP A 312 -4.77 15.59 18.28
CA ASP A 312 -4.58 16.18 19.61
C ASP A 312 -5.82 16.91 20.14
N SER A 313 -6.84 17.14 19.30
CA SER A 313 -8.08 17.78 19.74
C SER A 313 -8.83 16.88 20.73
N LYS A 314 -8.91 17.28 22.00
CA LYS A 314 -9.82 16.64 22.97
C LYS A 314 -11.26 16.93 22.53
N ASN A 315 -12.04 15.90 22.18
CA ASN A 315 -13.48 15.91 21.93
C ASN A 315 -14.07 17.27 21.50
N ILE A 316 -14.13 17.53 20.19
CA ILE A 316 -14.95 18.62 19.65
C ILE A 316 -16.42 18.17 19.66
N THR A 317 -17.02 18.20 20.84
CA THR A 317 -18.47 18.15 21.08
C THR A 317 -18.88 19.22 22.10
N SER A 318 -18.21 20.37 22.12
CA SER A 318 -18.55 21.49 23.03
C SER A 318 -18.38 22.91 22.46
N PHE A 319 -18.49 23.08 21.14
CA PHE A 319 -18.68 24.42 20.55
C PHE A 319 -19.94 24.46 19.68
N ILE A 320 -21.08 24.21 20.33
CA ILE A 320 -22.37 24.79 19.95
C ILE A 320 -22.98 25.29 21.25
N ASN A 321 -22.78 26.58 21.52
CA ASN A 321 -23.76 27.44 22.17
C ASN A 321 -23.97 28.62 21.23
#